data_AF-A0A821NRZ1-F1
#
_entry.id   AF-A0A821NRZ1-F1
#
_cell.length_a   1.000
_cell.length_b   1.000
_cell.length_c   1.000
_cell.angle_alpha   90.00
_cell.angle_beta   90.00
_cell.angle_gamma   90.00
#
_symmetry.space_group_name_H-M   'P 1'
#
loop_
_entity.id
_entity.type
_entity.pdbx_description
1 polymer ?
#
loop_
_entity_poly.entity_id
_entity_poly.type
_entity_poly.pdbx_seq_one_letter_code
_entity_poly.pdbx_strand_id
1 'polypeptide(L)'
;MCDGCKNYFCVKHFNEHRQQLSINFDDEVVRTHDELTEQINRANQSKATASELFDEIDRWETVTIDKVCKAAEQARHQLTQLFIREKDALANDFEIMTKEIRNRRDEDDFDENDIERLREKINQIQISLEEFIRPTKTKAIIVTNEQIDWNRLIYVEKEDEKIGACI
;
A
#
# COMPACT_ATOMS: atom_id res chain seq x y z
N MET A 1 -9.79 -15.02 -64.12
CA MET A 1 -9.38 -15.10 -65.53
C MET A 1 -10.66 -15.29 -66.35
N CYS A 2 -10.90 -14.51 -67.39
CA CYS A 2 -12.12 -14.68 -68.20
C CYS A 2 -12.02 -15.95 -69.06
N ASP A 3 -12.93 -16.91 -68.91
CA ASP A 3 -12.90 -18.16 -69.71
C ASP A 3 -13.04 -17.90 -71.22
N GLY A 4 -13.62 -16.76 -71.61
CA GLY A 4 -13.72 -16.33 -73.02
C GLY A 4 -12.58 -15.44 -73.54
N CYS A 5 -11.89 -14.66 -72.70
CA CYS A 5 -10.86 -13.70 -73.16
C CYS A 5 -9.45 -13.95 -72.60
N LYS A 6 -9.28 -14.86 -71.64
CA LYS A 6 -8.03 -15.17 -70.91
C LYS A 6 -7.27 -13.99 -70.28
N ASN A 7 -7.85 -12.79 -70.25
CA ASN A 7 -7.29 -11.59 -69.61
C ASN A 7 -7.98 -11.30 -68.26
N TYR A 8 -7.27 -10.61 -67.35
CA TYR A 8 -7.83 -10.10 -66.08
C TYR A 8 -8.82 -8.95 -66.30
N PHE A 9 -8.63 -8.17 -67.37
CA PHE A 9 -9.51 -7.09 -67.78
C PHE A 9 -9.91 -7.28 -69.24
N CYS A 10 -11.08 -7.88 -69.48
CA CYS A 10 -11.68 -7.95 -70.82
C CYS A 10 -12.77 -6.89 -70.94
N VAL A 11 -12.67 -5.98 -71.92
CA VAL A 11 -13.68 -4.93 -72.16
C VAL A 11 -15.06 -5.54 -72.45
N LYS A 12 -15.10 -6.71 -73.10
CA LYS A 12 -16.35 -7.40 -73.46
C LYS A 12 -17.12 -7.97 -72.27
N HIS A 13 -16.42 -8.39 -71.21
CA HIS A 13 -17.02 -8.99 -69.99
C HIS A 13 -16.78 -8.11 -68.75
N PHE A 14 -16.53 -6.81 -68.99
CA PHE A 14 -16.18 -5.87 -67.93
C PHE A 14 -17.25 -5.80 -66.84
N ASN A 15 -18.53 -5.78 -67.22
CA ASN A 15 -19.64 -5.72 -66.28
C ASN A 15 -19.72 -6.98 -65.40
N GLU A 16 -19.49 -8.16 -65.96
CA GLU A 16 -19.48 -9.44 -65.22
C GLU A 16 -18.31 -9.50 -64.23
N HIS A 17 -17.11 -9.11 -64.65
CA HIS A 17 -15.96 -9.04 -63.75
C HIS A 17 -16.13 -7.98 -62.66
N ARG A 18 -16.73 -6.84 -62.99
CA ARG A 18 -17.03 -5.79 -62.03
C ARG A 18 -18.06 -6.25 -61.00
N GLN A 19 -19.06 -7.01 -61.44
CA GLN A 19 -20.06 -7.61 -60.55
C GLN A 19 -19.42 -8.67 -59.65
N GLN A 20 -18.60 -9.57 -60.19
CA GLN A 20 -17.89 -10.57 -59.39
C GLN A 20 -16.94 -9.93 -58.38
N LEU A 21 -16.24 -8.86 -58.77
CA LEU A 21 -15.37 -8.12 -57.86
C LEU A 21 -16.17 -7.44 -56.73
N SER A 22 -17.36 -6.91 -57.04
CA SER A 22 -18.26 -6.34 -56.02
C SER A 22 -18.70 -7.42 -55.04
N ILE A 23 -19.12 -8.58 -55.56
CA ILE A 23 -19.52 -9.73 -54.73
C ILE A 23 -18.38 -10.17 -53.82
N ASN A 24 -17.17 -10.34 -54.37
CA ASN A 24 -16.01 -10.74 -53.56
C ASN A 24 -15.63 -9.67 -52.52
N PHE A 25 -15.76 -8.39 -52.87
CA PHE A 25 -15.50 -7.30 -51.92
C PHE A 25 -16.51 -7.31 -50.77
N ASP A 26 -17.79 -7.51 -51.07
CA ASP A 26 -18.85 -7.60 -50.07
C ASP A 26 -18.67 -8.86 -49.19
N ASP A 27 -18.39 -10.02 -49.80
CA ASP A 27 -18.27 -11.30 -49.12
C ASP A 27 -16.99 -11.45 -48.30
N GLU A 28 -15.84 -10.95 -48.79
CA GLU A 28 -14.55 -11.17 -48.14
C GLU A 28 -14.13 -9.97 -47.28
N VAL A 29 -14.34 -8.75 -47.76
CA VAL A 29 -13.84 -7.54 -47.09
C VAL A 29 -14.89 -6.96 -46.16
N VAL A 30 -16.09 -6.67 -46.67
CA VAL A 30 -17.15 -6.04 -45.87
C VAL A 30 -17.61 -6.98 -44.75
N ARG A 31 -17.89 -8.25 -45.07
CA ARG A 31 -18.29 -9.23 -44.05
C ARG A 31 -17.24 -9.39 -42.95
N THR A 32 -15.95 -9.55 -43.31
CA THR A 32 -14.86 -9.68 -42.32
C THR A 32 -14.71 -8.41 -41.49
N HIS A 33 -14.81 -7.23 -42.11
CA HIS A 33 -14.78 -5.95 -41.40
C HIS A 33 -15.91 -5.85 -40.37
N ASP A 34 -17.13 -6.22 -40.75
CA ASP A 34 -18.31 -6.14 -39.89
C ASP A 34 -18.23 -7.17 -38.75
N GLU A 35 -17.77 -8.39 -39.04
CA GLU A 35 -17.51 -9.41 -38.03
C GLU A 35 -16.45 -8.96 -37.01
N LEU A 36 -15.36 -8.32 -37.46
CA LEU A 36 -14.33 -7.78 -36.57
C LEU A 36 -14.87 -6.60 -35.76
N THR A 37 -15.65 -5.73 -36.38
CA THR A 37 -16.28 -4.58 -35.69
C THR A 37 -17.22 -5.06 -34.60
N GLU A 38 -18.03 -6.08 -34.87
CA GLU A 38 -18.89 -6.70 -33.85
C GLU A 38 -18.08 -7.37 -32.73
N GLN A 39 -16.99 -8.07 -33.04
CA GLN A 39 -16.13 -8.67 -32.04
C GLN A 39 -15.49 -7.61 -31.12
N ILE A 40 -14.98 -6.52 -31.69
CA ILE A 40 -14.44 -5.38 -30.95
C ILE A 40 -15.52 -4.75 -30.06
N ASN A 41 -16.73 -4.56 -30.59
CA ASN A 41 -17.85 -4.00 -29.83
C ASN A 41 -18.27 -4.91 -28.67
N ARG A 42 -18.31 -6.23 -28.87
CA ARG A 42 -18.57 -7.21 -27.81
C ARG A 42 -17.47 -7.20 -26.74
N ALA A 43 -16.20 -7.14 -27.14
CA ALA A 43 -15.07 -7.07 -26.23
C ALA A 43 -15.07 -5.78 -25.37
N ASN A 44 -15.42 -4.65 -25.99
CA ASN A 44 -15.58 -3.37 -25.28
C ASN A 44 -16.77 -3.37 -24.30
N GLN A 45 -17.81 -4.18 -24.58
CA GLN A 45 -18.93 -4.36 -23.67
C GLN A 45 -18.62 -5.35 -22.54
N SER A 46 -17.75 -6.34 -22.77
CA SER A 46 -17.25 -7.24 -21.72
C SER A 46 -16.22 -6.53 -20.86
N LYS A 47 -16.69 -5.71 -19.91
CA LYS A 47 -15.87 -5.09 -18.85
C LYS A 47 -15.20 -6.10 -17.89
N ALA A 48 -15.45 -7.40 -18.05
CA ALA A 48 -15.09 -8.44 -17.09
C ALA A 48 -13.59 -8.48 -16.77
N THR A 49 -12.71 -8.48 -17.78
CA THR A 49 -11.26 -8.57 -17.56
C THR A 49 -10.65 -7.29 -16.99
N ALA A 50 -11.16 -6.12 -17.39
CA ALA A 50 -10.77 -4.86 -16.76
C ALA A 50 -11.22 -4.81 -15.30
N SER A 51 -12.43 -5.30 -14.99
CA SER A 51 -12.98 -5.36 -13.63
C SER A 51 -12.10 -6.20 -12.71
N GLU A 52 -11.63 -7.38 -13.14
CA GLU A 52 -10.81 -8.27 -12.31
C GLU A 52 -9.47 -7.63 -11.89
N LEU A 53 -8.81 -6.89 -12.80
CA LEU A 53 -7.57 -6.17 -12.48
C LEU A 53 -7.83 -4.99 -11.52
N PHE A 54 -8.94 -4.27 -11.69
CA PHE A 54 -9.33 -3.23 -10.74
C PHE A 54 -9.66 -3.82 -9.36
N ASP A 55 -10.38 -4.93 -9.30
CA ASP A 55 -10.68 -5.63 -8.05
C ASP A 55 -9.40 -6.10 -7.33
N GLU A 56 -8.37 -6.51 -8.08
CA GLU A 56 -7.07 -6.86 -7.50
C GLU A 56 -6.33 -5.64 -6.92
N ILE A 57 -6.37 -4.50 -7.62
CA ILE A 57 -5.82 -3.23 -7.12
C ILE A 57 -6.55 -2.80 -5.84
N ASP A 58 -7.89 -2.81 -5.85
CA ASP A 58 -8.73 -2.42 -4.71
C ASP A 58 -8.48 -3.32 -3.49
N ARG A 59 -8.33 -4.63 -3.73
CA ARG A 59 -7.97 -5.59 -2.68
C ARG A 59 -6.58 -5.31 -2.12
N TRP A 60 -5.59 -5.05 -2.99
CA TRP A 60 -4.24 -4.70 -2.57
C TRP A 60 -4.23 -3.43 -1.72
N GLU A 61 -4.97 -2.40 -2.13
CA GLU A 61 -5.11 -1.13 -1.40
C GLU A 61 -5.69 -1.38 -0.01
N THR A 62 -6.83 -2.08 0.06
CA THR A 62 -7.52 -2.37 1.32
C THR A 62 -6.63 -3.13 2.30
N VAL A 63 -5.95 -4.18 1.83
CA VAL A 63 -5.04 -5.00 2.66
C VAL A 63 -3.84 -4.18 3.12
N THR A 64 -3.32 -3.30 2.28
CA THR A 64 -2.16 -2.47 2.61
C THR A 64 -2.51 -1.43 3.68
N ILE A 65 -3.67 -0.79 3.57
CA ILE A 65 -4.19 0.13 4.59
C ILE A 65 -4.34 -0.59 5.94
N ASP A 66 -4.95 -1.77 5.96
CA ASP A 66 -5.12 -2.56 7.19
C ASP A 66 -3.76 -2.89 7.86
N LYS A 67 -2.76 -3.28 7.07
CA LYS A 67 -1.41 -3.55 7.59
C LYS A 67 -0.76 -2.31 8.19
N VAL A 68 -0.88 -1.15 7.54
CA VAL A 68 -0.34 0.13 8.04
C VAL A 68 -1.04 0.52 9.34
N CYS A 69 -2.37 0.39 9.41
CA CYS A 69 -3.15 0.66 10.62
C CYS A 69 -2.72 -0.24 11.79
N LYS A 70 -2.59 -1.55 11.56
CA LYS A 70 -2.12 -2.50 12.58
C LYS A 70 -0.71 -2.19 13.08
N ALA A 71 0.22 -1.87 12.18
CA ALA A 71 1.57 -1.49 12.56
C ALA A 71 1.58 -0.20 13.42
N ALA A 72 0.76 0.79 13.05
CA ALA A 72 0.62 2.02 13.82
C ALA A 72 0.00 1.77 15.20
N GLU A 73 -1.02 0.91 15.30
CA GLU A 73 -1.63 0.52 16.58
C GLU A 73 -0.65 -0.21 17.49
N GLN A 74 0.14 -1.14 16.93
CA GLN A 74 1.19 -1.84 17.68
C GLN A 74 2.24 -0.86 18.22
N ALA A 75 2.68 0.10 17.40
CA ALA A 75 3.64 1.11 17.83
C ALA A 75 3.07 2.00 18.95
N ARG A 76 1.80 2.43 18.84
CA ARG A 76 1.11 3.16 19.91
C ARG A 76 1.02 2.34 21.19
N HIS A 77 0.66 1.07 21.08
CA HIS A 77 0.56 0.18 22.24
C HIS A 77 1.91 0.00 22.94
N GLN A 78 2.98 -0.24 22.17
CA GLN A 78 4.33 -0.34 22.72
C GLN A 78 4.75 0.94 23.44
N LEU A 79 4.47 2.10 22.84
CA LEU A 79 4.76 3.40 23.44
C LEU A 79 3.97 3.61 24.75
N THR A 80 2.68 3.27 24.76
CA THR A 80 1.86 3.33 25.98
C THR A 80 2.39 2.41 27.07
N GLN A 81 2.80 1.18 26.72
CA GLN A 81 3.36 0.24 27.69
C GLN A 81 4.69 0.74 28.29
N LEU A 82 5.55 1.39 27.50
CA LEU A 82 6.76 2.02 28.01
C LEU A 82 6.42 3.11 29.04
N PHE A 83 5.50 4.01 28.72
CA PHE A 83 5.10 5.07 29.65
C PHE A 83 4.43 4.55 30.92
N ILE A 84 3.60 3.49 30.81
CA ILE A 84 3.00 2.86 31.99
C ILE A 84 4.10 2.30 32.90
N ARG A 85 5.08 1.57 32.35
CA ARG A 85 6.18 1.01 33.14
C ARG A 85 7.03 2.09 33.81
N GLU A 86 7.36 3.16 33.10
CA GLU A 86 8.12 4.29 33.65
C GLU A 86 7.35 4.97 34.78
N LYS A 87 6.04 5.19 34.58
CA LYS A 87 5.16 5.75 35.61
C LYS A 87 5.08 4.84 36.84
N ASP A 88 4.89 3.54 36.65
CA ASP A 88 4.75 2.58 37.75
C ASP A 88 6.07 2.47 38.54
N ALA A 89 7.21 2.50 37.86
CA ALA A 89 8.52 2.55 38.51
C ALA A 89 8.67 3.81 39.37
N LEU A 90 8.36 4.99 38.82
CA LEU A 90 8.42 6.26 39.55
C LEU A 90 7.47 6.28 40.76
N ALA A 91 6.25 5.75 40.61
CA ALA A 91 5.27 5.67 41.68
C ALA A 91 5.74 4.74 42.81
N ASN A 92 6.32 3.59 42.47
CA ASN A 92 6.89 2.65 43.44
C ASN A 92 8.07 3.26 44.20
N ASP A 93 9.01 3.91 43.50
CA ASP A 93 10.15 4.57 44.12
C ASP A 93 9.70 5.66 45.11
N PHE A 94 8.67 6.43 44.73
CA PHE A 94 8.07 7.44 45.59
C PHE A 94 7.35 6.84 46.81
N GLU A 95 6.64 5.72 46.63
CA GLU A 95 5.97 5.02 47.73
C GLU A 95 6.97 4.44 48.75
N ILE A 96 8.05 3.80 48.26
CA ILE A 96 9.13 3.27 49.10
C ILE A 96 9.75 4.40 49.92
N MET A 97 10.09 5.52 49.28
CA MET A 97 10.63 6.70 49.95
C MET A 97 9.64 7.27 50.97
N THR A 98 8.35 7.32 50.65
CA THR A 98 7.31 7.82 51.57
C THR A 98 7.23 6.95 52.83
N LYS A 99 7.33 5.63 52.69
CA LYS A 99 7.38 4.70 53.83
C LYS A 99 8.66 4.89 54.65
N GLU A 100 9.81 5.02 54.00
CA GLU A 100 11.10 5.29 54.66
C GLU A 100 11.02 6.56 55.52
N ILE A 101 10.49 7.66 54.98
CA ILE A 101 10.35 8.95 55.70
C ILE A 101 9.41 8.80 56.90
N ARG A 102 8.27 8.12 56.73
CA ARG A 102 7.30 7.92 57.82
C ARG A 102 7.88 7.09 58.95
N ASN A 103 8.48 5.95 58.63
CA ASN A 103 9.05 5.05 59.65
C ASN A 103 10.12 5.77 60.47
N ARG A 104 11.07 6.44 59.81
CA ARG A 104 12.13 7.19 60.50
C ARG A 104 11.59 8.30 61.39
N ARG A 105 10.53 8.97 60.95
CA ARG A 105 9.87 10.03 61.73
C ARG A 105 9.10 9.46 62.93
N ASP A 106 8.46 8.32 62.77
CA ASP A 106 7.69 7.66 63.84
C ASP A 106 8.62 7.03 64.88
N GLU A 107 9.80 6.54 64.45
CA GLU A 107 10.84 5.95 65.30
C GLU A 107 11.82 6.99 65.89
N ASP A 108 11.72 8.26 65.45
CA ASP A 108 12.69 9.33 65.75
C ASP A 108 14.16 8.92 65.44
N ASP A 109 14.33 8.08 64.41
CA ASP A 109 15.60 7.45 64.02
C ASP A 109 16.12 8.03 62.69
N PHE A 110 16.71 9.21 62.77
CA PHE A 110 17.36 9.87 61.65
C PHE A 110 18.53 10.74 62.10
N ASP A 111 19.58 10.80 61.27
CA ASP A 111 20.74 11.67 61.44
C ASP A 111 20.90 12.62 60.22
N GLU A 112 21.94 13.46 60.24
CA GLU A 112 22.20 14.38 59.13
C GLU A 112 22.46 13.66 57.80
N ASN A 113 23.07 12.47 57.81
CA ASN A 113 23.35 11.71 56.59
C ASN A 113 22.06 11.16 55.97
N ASP A 114 21.13 10.70 56.80
CA ASP A 114 19.81 10.26 56.34
C ASP A 114 19.02 11.42 55.72
N ILE A 115 19.10 12.62 56.31
CA ILE A 115 18.47 13.83 55.75
C ILE A 115 19.08 14.19 54.39
N GLU A 116 20.40 14.18 54.26
CA GLU A 116 21.12 14.45 53.01
C GLU A 116 20.72 13.43 51.94
N ARG A 117 20.75 12.13 52.27
CA ARG A 117 20.37 11.04 51.36
C ARG A 117 18.93 11.16 50.88
N LEU A 118 17.99 11.46 51.79
CA LEU A 118 16.57 11.62 51.42
C LEU A 118 16.35 12.85 50.54
N ARG A 119 17.09 13.95 50.77
CA ARG A 119 17.08 15.12 49.87
C ARG A 119 17.56 14.78 48.48
N GLU A 120 18.66 14.04 48.36
CA GLU A 120 19.17 13.59 47.07
C GLU A 120 18.15 12.73 46.32
N LYS A 121 17.53 11.75 47.00
CA LYS A 121 16.46 10.93 46.41
C LYS A 121 15.27 11.77 45.92
N ILE A 122 14.83 12.76 46.70
CA ILE A 122 13.75 13.68 46.31
C ILE A 122 14.12 14.43 45.02
N ASN A 123 15.34 14.97 44.93
CA ASN A 123 15.81 15.66 43.73
C ASN A 123 15.85 14.73 42.50
N GLN A 124 16.28 13.48 42.66
CA GLN A 124 16.29 12.51 41.56
C GLN A 124 14.87 12.17 41.06
N ILE A 125 13.92 12.02 41.97
CA ILE A 125 12.51 11.80 41.62
C ILE A 125 11.93 13.04 40.92
N GLN A 126 12.28 14.26 41.34
CA GLN A 126 11.87 15.48 40.65
C GLN A 126 12.38 15.55 39.21
N ILE A 127 13.66 15.26 38.99
CA ILE A 127 14.24 15.21 37.64
C ILE A 127 13.52 14.14 36.79
N SER A 128 13.31 12.95 37.35
CA SER A 128 12.61 11.86 36.66
C SER A 128 11.16 12.23 36.31
N LEU A 129 10.47 12.97 37.19
CA LEU A 129 9.13 13.48 36.95
C LEU A 129 9.10 14.53 35.82
N GLU A 130 10.08 15.43 35.79
CA GLU A 130 10.22 16.40 34.71
C GLU A 130 10.50 15.73 33.35
N GLU A 131 11.36 14.71 33.34
CA GLU A 131 11.63 13.89 32.15
C GLU A 131 10.40 13.11 31.69
N PHE A 132 9.58 12.61 32.62
CA PHE A 132 8.32 11.92 32.30
C PHE A 132 7.27 12.87 31.71
N ILE A 133 7.16 14.10 32.24
CA ILE A 133 6.24 15.13 31.71
C ILE A 133 6.69 15.62 30.32
N ARG A 134 8.01 15.59 30.07
CA ARG A 134 8.61 15.99 28.79
C ARG A 134 9.52 14.87 28.26
N PRO A 135 8.94 13.78 27.75
CA PRO A 135 9.72 12.63 27.31
C PRO A 135 10.60 13.02 26.13
N THR A 136 11.88 13.24 26.43
CA THR A 136 12.91 13.63 25.46
C THR A 136 13.73 12.42 24.99
N LYS A 137 13.61 11.29 25.68
CA LYS A 137 14.41 10.07 25.46
C LYS A 137 13.72 9.03 24.58
N THR A 138 12.41 9.11 24.39
CA THR A 138 11.65 8.15 23.58
C THR A 138 11.30 8.75 22.21
N LYS A 139 11.88 8.20 21.14
CA LYS A 139 11.61 8.63 19.76
C LYS A 139 10.95 7.50 18.98
N ALA A 140 9.78 7.79 18.39
CA ALA A 140 9.20 6.91 17.38
C ALA A 140 10.02 7.04 16.08
N ILE A 141 10.54 5.92 15.57
CA ILE A 141 11.14 5.86 14.24
C ILE A 141 10.01 5.54 13.26
N ILE A 142 9.62 6.53 12.47
CA ILE A 142 8.59 6.40 11.45
C ILE A 142 9.28 6.52 10.10
N VAL A 143 9.24 5.46 9.30
CA VAL A 143 9.63 5.52 7.89
C VAL A 143 8.63 6.43 7.19
N THR A 144 9.10 7.55 6.66
CA THR A 144 8.22 8.54 6.02
C THR A 144 7.74 8.02 4.67
N ASN A 145 6.61 8.55 4.21
CA ASN A 145 6.01 8.15 2.94
C ASN A 145 6.97 8.34 1.74
N GLU A 146 7.89 9.30 1.85
CA GLU A 146 8.92 9.62 0.86
C GLU A 146 10.03 8.55 0.74
N GLN A 147 10.17 7.70 1.76
CA GLN A 147 11.14 6.60 1.76
C GLN A 147 10.54 5.29 1.20
N ILE A 148 9.22 5.26 0.99
CA ILE A 148 8.52 4.12 0.42
C ILE A 148 8.31 4.40 -1.07
N ASP A 149 8.98 3.61 -1.92
CA ASP A 149 8.77 3.68 -3.36
C ASP A 149 7.51 2.89 -3.74
N TRP A 150 6.36 3.56 -3.68
CA TRP A 150 5.06 2.97 -4.01
C TRP A 150 4.98 2.45 -5.44
N ASN A 151 5.72 3.05 -6.37
CA ASN A 151 5.73 2.63 -7.77
C ASN A 151 6.43 1.27 -7.98
N ARG A 152 7.17 0.79 -6.97
CA ARG A 152 7.74 -0.57 -6.96
C ARG A 152 6.84 -1.59 -6.29
N LEU A 153 5.81 -1.15 -5.57
CA LEU A 153 4.88 -2.02 -4.85
C LEU A 153 3.66 -2.40 -5.71
N ILE A 154 3.23 -1.50 -6.60
CA ILE A 154 2.17 -1.78 -7.58
C ILE A 154 2.46 -1.01 -8.88
N TYR A 155 2.47 -1.72 -10.01
CA TYR A 155 2.63 -1.14 -11.34
C TYR A 155 1.93 -2.02 -12.39
N VAL A 156 1.56 -1.41 -13.51
CA VAL A 156 0.96 -2.10 -14.65
C VAL A 156 1.96 -2.10 -15.79
N GLU A 157 2.37 -3.29 -16.22
CA GLU A 157 3.25 -3.50 -17.37
C GLU A 157 2.45 -4.19 -18.49
N LYS A 158 2.71 -3.80 -19.75
CA LYS A 158 2.20 -4.53 -20.91
C LYS A 158 3.28 -5.50 -21.34
N GLU A 159 2.97 -6.79 -21.40
CA GLU A 159 3.83 -7.73 -22.12
C GLU A 159 3.82 -7.35 -23.61
N ASP A 160 4.95 -6.88 -24.12
CA ASP A 160 5.13 -6.69 -25.56
C ASP A 160 5.17 -8.07 -26.23
N GLU A 161 4.17 -8.35 -27.07
CA GLU A 161 4.13 -9.54 -27.92
C GLU A 161 5.39 -9.59 -28.78
N LYS A 162 6.27 -10.55 -28.50
CA LYS A 162 7.24 -11.05 -29.49
C LYS A 162 6.43 -11.67 -30.62
N ILE A 163 6.06 -10.87 -31.63
CA ILE A 163 5.58 -11.37 -32.91
C ILE A 163 6.72 -12.22 -33.48
N GLY A 164 6.55 -13.53 -33.40
CA GLY A 164 7.44 -14.50 -34.00
C GLY A 164 7.56 -14.20 -35.49
N ALA A 165 8.76 -13.81 -35.92
CA ALA A 165 9.16 -13.92 -37.30
C ALA A 165 9.12 -15.41 -37.66
N CYS A 166 8.05 -15.85 -38.32
CA CYS A 166 8.02 -17.13 -39.01
C CYS A 166 9.08 -17.08 -40.12
N ILE A 167 9.98 -18.07 -40.05
CA ILE A 167 11.06 -18.39 -40.98
C ILE A 167 10.47 -18.92 -42.29
#